data_AF-A0AAE9U4P0-F1
#
_entry.id   AF-A0AAE9U4P0-F1
#
_cell.length_a   1.000
_cell.length_b   1.000
_cell.length_c   1.000
_cell.angle_alpha   90.00
_cell.angle_beta   90.00
_cell.angle_gamma   90.00
#
_symmetry.space_group_name_H-M   'P 1'
#
loop_
_entity.id
_entity.type
_entity.pdbx_description
1 polymer ?
#
loop_
_entity_poly.entity_id
_entity_poly.type
_entity_poly.pdbx_seq_one_letter_code
_entity_poly.pdbx_strand_id
1 'polypeptide(L)'
;MLQEQPTLIKEIELTNGQTVPINTRISLLDFQRAQREGLMSKHMLNDMIARRKGNSAFNANDYLNASFVAYRSAGGAMTKEEFQAVCPFDLELLGTIFGQIMTGGKPVEKSKFQASFEKATKK
;
A
#
# COMPACT_ATOMS: atom_id res chain seq x y z
N MET A 1 -8.53 -25.74 -11.20
CA MET A 1 -8.11 -24.33 -11.21
C MET A 1 -7.18 -24.12 -10.03
N LEU A 2 -5.87 -23.97 -10.28
CA LEU A 2 -4.90 -23.68 -9.23
C LEU A 2 -5.15 -22.24 -8.77
N GLN A 3 -5.70 -22.07 -7.56
CA GLN A 3 -5.74 -20.76 -6.91
C GLN A 3 -4.29 -20.37 -6.62
N GLU A 4 -3.77 -19.39 -7.34
CA GLU A 4 -2.50 -18.75 -6.97
C GLU A 4 -2.64 -18.22 -5.54
N GLN A 5 -1.82 -18.72 -4.63
CA GLN A 5 -1.82 -18.20 -3.27
C GLN A 5 -1.34 -16.75 -3.28
N PRO A 6 -1.98 -15.85 -2.51
CA PRO A 6 -1.51 -14.48 -2.39
C PRO A 6 -0.07 -14.50 -1.89
N THR A 7 0.84 -13.92 -2.67
CA THR A 7 2.25 -13.87 -2.34
C THR A 7 2.55 -12.53 -1.67
N LEU A 8 3.33 -12.56 -0.59
CA LEU A 8 3.77 -11.34 0.11
C LEU A 8 4.68 -10.54 -0.82
N ILE A 9 4.42 -9.23 -0.99
CA ILE A 9 5.28 -8.36 -1.80
C ILE A 9 6.42 -7.91 -0.91
N LYS A 10 7.65 -8.18 -1.37
CA LYS A 10 8.89 -7.86 -0.63
C LYS A 10 9.81 -6.90 -1.38
N GLU A 11 9.50 -6.64 -2.65
CA GLU A 11 10.28 -5.76 -3.50
C GLU A 11 9.39 -5.10 -4.56
N ILE A 12 9.88 -3.99 -5.12
CA ILE A 12 9.26 -3.27 -6.23
C ILE A 12 10.31 -3.14 -7.33
N GLU A 13 9.94 -3.51 -8.56
CA GLU A 13 10.67 -3.13 -9.76
C GLU A 13 10.28 -1.70 -10.15
N LEU A 14 11.26 -0.80 -10.19
CA LEU A 14 11.09 0.61 -10.51
C LEU A 14 11.13 0.83 -12.02
N THR A 15 10.58 1.95 -12.50
CA THR A 15 10.52 2.28 -13.94
C THR A 15 11.88 2.52 -14.57
N ASN A 16 12.92 2.73 -13.75
CA ASN A 16 14.31 2.82 -14.19
C ASN A 16 15.02 1.45 -14.25
N GLY A 17 14.30 0.34 -14.03
CA GLY A 17 14.83 -1.03 -14.04
C GLY A 17 15.51 -1.47 -12.75
N GLN A 18 15.54 -0.64 -11.71
CA GLN A 18 16.09 -1.01 -10.41
C GLN A 18 15.04 -1.75 -9.57
N THR A 19 15.42 -2.85 -8.92
CA THR A 19 14.57 -3.50 -7.91
C THR A 19 14.97 -3.03 -6.52
N VAL A 20 13.98 -2.59 -5.73
CA VAL A 20 14.19 -2.11 -4.35
C VAL A 20 13.40 -2.94 -3.34
N PRO A 21 13.98 -3.22 -2.16
CA PRO A 21 13.27 -3.94 -1.11
C PRO A 21 12.18 -3.07 -0.48
N ILE A 22 11.12 -3.71 -0.01
CA ILE A 22 10.09 -3.10 0.83
C ILE A 22 9.82 -3.97 2.06
N ASN A 23 9.39 -3.32 3.14
CA ASN A 23 8.97 -3.98 4.36
C ASN A 23 7.57 -3.51 4.75
N THR A 24 6.57 -4.35 4.47
CA THR A 24 5.17 -4.09 4.82
C THR A 24 4.85 -4.37 6.29
N ARG A 25 5.75 -5.01 7.04
CA ARG A 25 5.66 -5.14 8.49
C ARG A 25 6.34 -3.94 9.17
N ILE A 26 5.67 -2.80 9.16
CA ILE A 26 6.18 -1.56 9.75
C ILE A 26 5.95 -1.51 11.27
N SER A 27 6.80 -0.80 12.00
CA SER A 27 6.59 -0.60 13.43
C SER A 27 5.46 0.42 13.71
N LEU A 28 4.91 0.41 14.93
CA LEU A 28 3.94 1.42 15.36
C LEU A 28 4.53 2.84 15.29
N LEU A 29 5.82 2.99 15.56
CA LEU A 29 6.51 4.28 15.50
C LEU A 29 6.64 4.77 14.05
N ASP A 30 6.94 3.88 13.10
CA ASP A 30 7.01 4.23 11.68
C ASP A 30 5.65 4.65 11.15
N PHE A 31 4.60 3.95 11.59
CA PHE A 31 3.23 4.30 11.25
C PHE A 31 2.84 5.71 11.77
N GLN A 32 3.11 5.99 13.05
CA GLN A 32 2.86 7.32 13.63
C GLN A 32 3.72 8.41 12.99
N ARG A 33 4.95 8.10 12.57
CA ARG A 33 5.81 9.01 11.80
C ARG A 33 5.20 9.31 10.45
N ALA A 34 4.76 8.30 9.70
CA ALA A 34 4.09 8.47 8.41
C ALA A 34 2.82 9.33 8.52
N GLN A 35 2.05 9.19 9.60
CA GLN A 35 0.88 10.04 9.86
C GLN A 35 1.24 11.50 10.14
N ARG A 36 2.34 11.76 10.86
CA ARG A 36 2.82 13.13 11.14
C ARG A 36 3.33 13.82 9.88
N GLU A 37 3.96 13.08 8.99
CA GLU A 37 4.51 13.56 7.72
C GLU A 37 3.45 13.67 6.60
N GLY A 38 2.18 13.36 6.89
CA GLY A 38 1.10 13.40 5.90
C GLY A 38 1.21 12.31 4.83
N LEU A 39 2.01 11.27 5.07
CA LEU A 39 2.12 10.09 4.20
C LEU A 39 0.95 9.13 4.39
N MET A 40 0.34 9.13 5.58
CA MET A 40 -0.86 8.34 5.89
C MET A 40 -1.87 9.20 6.63
N SER A 41 -3.16 8.97 6.36
CA SER A 41 -4.25 9.68 7.03
C SER A 41 -4.24 9.46 8.54
N LYS A 42 -4.37 10.57 9.29
CA LYS A 42 -4.51 10.55 10.76
C LYS A 42 -5.80 9.87 11.21
N HIS A 43 -6.82 9.88 10.36
CA HIS A 43 -8.13 9.28 10.65
C HIS A 43 -8.19 7.80 10.25
N MET A 44 -7.14 7.26 9.62
CA MET A 44 -7.15 5.92 9.04
C MET A 44 -7.47 4.81 10.05
N LEU A 45 -6.88 4.87 11.26
CA LEU A 45 -7.18 3.90 12.33
C LEU A 45 -8.62 4.02 12.81
N ASN A 46 -9.11 5.25 12.99
CA ASN A 46 -10.48 5.51 13.44
C ASN A 46 -11.50 5.04 12.41
N ASP A 47 -11.24 5.23 11.12
CA ASP A 47 -12.10 4.79 10.03
C ASP A 47 -12.14 3.27 9.92
N MET A 48 -11.00 2.60 10.13
CA MET A 48 -10.91 1.13 10.16
C MET A 48 -11.67 0.54 11.35
N ILE A 49 -11.54 1.13 12.54
CA ILE A 49 -12.22 0.68 13.77
C ILE A 49 -13.73 0.96 13.68
N ALA A 50 -14.13 2.12 13.16
CA ALA A 50 -15.52 2.55 13.14
C ALA A 50 -16.41 1.76 12.17
N ARG A 51 -15.84 0.95 11.27
CA ARG A 51 -16.55 0.14 10.25
C ARG A 51 -17.72 0.91 9.57
N ARG A 52 -17.58 2.22 9.39
CA ARG A 52 -18.67 3.05 8.84
C ARG A 52 -18.84 2.71 7.36
N LYS A 53 -19.88 1.93 7.06
CA LYS A 53 -20.48 1.80 5.72
C LYS A 53 -20.86 3.21 5.25
N GLY A 54 -19.98 3.90 4.53
CA GLY A 54 -20.36 5.09 3.78
C GLY A 54 -19.38 6.25 3.71
N ASN A 55 -18.26 6.27 4.44
CA ASN A 55 -17.31 7.39 4.35
C ASN A 55 -15.90 7.07 4.88
N SER A 56 -15.37 5.88 4.57
CA SER A 56 -13.96 5.60 4.82
C SER A 56 -13.11 6.46 3.89
N ALA A 57 -12.60 7.57 4.41
CA ALA A 57 -11.79 8.54 3.67
C ALA A 57 -10.33 8.05 3.55
N PHE A 58 -10.14 6.82 3.06
CA PHE A 58 -8.86 6.45 2.46
C PHE A 58 -8.73 7.31 1.20
N ASN A 59 -7.83 8.28 1.23
CA ASN A 59 -7.62 9.13 0.08
C ASN A 59 -6.65 8.43 -0.90
N ALA A 60 -6.67 8.81 -2.18
CA ALA A 60 -5.76 8.24 -3.17
C ALA A 60 -4.28 8.35 -2.75
N ASN A 61 -3.93 9.38 -1.98
CA ASN A 61 -2.56 9.58 -1.50
C ASN A 61 -2.13 8.52 -0.48
N ASP A 62 -3.05 7.95 0.32
CA ASP A 62 -2.73 6.88 1.27
C ASP A 62 -2.22 5.64 0.52
N TYR A 63 -2.84 5.30 -0.62
CA TYR A 63 -2.40 4.21 -1.49
C TYR A 63 -1.05 4.51 -2.14
N LEU A 64 -0.88 5.74 -2.66
CA LEU A 64 0.35 6.15 -3.34
C LEU A 64 1.56 6.25 -2.41
N ASN A 65 1.33 6.66 -1.16
CA ASN A 65 2.40 6.82 -0.18
C ASN A 65 2.74 5.50 0.54
N ALA A 66 1.87 4.49 0.52
CA ALA A 66 2.09 3.21 1.20
C ALA A 66 3.36 2.50 0.72
N SER A 67 3.62 2.53 -0.59
CA SER A 67 4.84 1.98 -1.19
C SER A 67 6.10 2.68 -0.67
N PHE A 68 6.08 4.01 -0.58
CA PHE A 68 7.19 4.78 -0.02
C PHE A 68 7.41 4.46 1.47
N VAL A 69 6.34 4.33 2.25
CA VAL A 69 6.44 3.96 3.67
C VAL A 69 7.05 2.57 3.84
N ALA A 70 6.64 1.60 3.01
CA ALA A 70 7.20 0.25 3.03
C ALA A 70 8.67 0.23 2.57
N TYR A 71 9.02 1.00 1.52
CA TYR A 71 10.39 1.17 1.05
C TYR A 71 11.31 1.76 2.12
N ARG A 72 10.87 2.86 2.76
CA ARG A 72 11.63 3.50 3.84
C ARG A 72 11.81 2.58 5.05
N SER A 73 10.77 1.82 5.41
CA SER A 73 10.83 0.81 6.48
C SER A 73 11.86 -0.30 6.19
N ALA A 74 12.17 -0.56 4.92
CA ALA A 74 13.22 -1.49 4.52
C ALA A 74 14.64 -0.88 4.49
N GLY A 75 14.81 0.38 4.92
CA GLY A 75 16.08 1.10 4.86
C GLY A 75 16.31 1.86 3.54
N GLY A 76 15.24 2.12 2.79
CA GLY A 76 15.30 2.92 1.57
C GLY A 76 15.90 4.31 1.78
N ALA A 77 16.79 4.73 0.87
CA ALA A 77 17.55 5.96 0.96
C ALA A 77 16.99 7.12 0.12
N MET A 78 16.20 6.82 -0.92
CA MET A 78 15.58 7.86 -1.74
C MET A 78 14.62 8.70 -0.91
N THR A 79 14.58 10.00 -1.20
CA THR A 79 13.50 10.89 -0.76
C THR A 79 12.16 10.44 -1.35
N LYS A 80 11.07 10.99 -0.82
CA LYS A 80 9.73 10.68 -1.31
C LYS A 80 9.61 11.04 -2.79
N GLU A 81 10.07 12.23 -3.16
CA GLU A 81 9.98 12.79 -4.50
C GLU A 81 10.80 11.94 -5.49
N GLU A 82 12.03 11.57 -5.13
CA GLU A 82 12.87 10.67 -5.93
C GLU A 82 12.21 9.31 -6.12
N PHE A 83 11.71 8.70 -5.04
CA PHE A 83 11.01 7.42 -5.13
C PHE A 83 9.75 7.52 -6.00
N GLN A 84 8.94 8.55 -5.83
CA GLN A 84 7.70 8.73 -6.60
C GLN A 84 7.95 8.97 -8.09
N ALA A 85 9.08 9.57 -8.47
CA ALA A 85 9.45 9.75 -9.87
C ALA A 85 9.71 8.42 -10.61
N VAL A 86 10.10 7.37 -9.88
CA VAL A 86 10.48 6.06 -10.45
C VAL A 86 9.61 4.90 -9.97
N CYS A 87 8.73 5.11 -8.99
CA CYS A 87 7.78 4.10 -8.55
C CYS A 87 6.74 3.86 -9.65
N PRO A 88 6.49 2.60 -10.06
CA PRO A 88 5.47 2.31 -11.05
C PRO A 88 4.10 2.73 -10.54
N PHE A 89 3.33 3.39 -11.41
CA PHE A 89 1.92 3.68 -11.14
C PHE A 89 1.07 2.45 -11.48
N ASP A 90 1.12 1.47 -10.59
CA ASP A 90 0.33 0.23 -10.66
C ASP A 90 -0.60 0.18 -9.43
N LEU A 91 -1.90 0.43 -9.65
CA LEU A 91 -2.88 0.49 -8.57
C LEU A 91 -3.08 -0.85 -7.86
N GLU A 92 -2.87 -1.98 -8.55
CA GLU A 92 -2.98 -3.30 -7.95
C GLU A 92 -1.79 -3.57 -7.01
N LEU A 93 -0.57 -3.25 -7.48
CA LEU A 93 0.64 -3.30 -6.67
C LEU A 93 0.52 -2.39 -5.43
N LEU A 94 0.22 -1.11 -5.65
CA LEU A 94 0.12 -0.09 -4.59
C LEU A 94 -1.00 -0.44 -3.60
N GLY A 95 -2.15 -0.90 -4.09
CA GLY A 95 -3.25 -1.36 -3.26
C GLY A 95 -2.91 -2.59 -2.42
N THR A 96 -2.14 -3.52 -2.98
CA THR A 96 -1.70 -4.73 -2.27
C THR A 96 -0.68 -4.40 -1.19
N ILE A 97 0.30 -3.54 -1.48
CA ILE A 97 1.27 -3.06 -0.48
C ILE A 97 0.56 -2.36 0.68
N PHE A 98 -0.39 -1.47 0.37
CA PHE A 98 -1.22 -0.82 1.39
C PHE A 98 -1.96 -1.86 2.24
N GLY A 99 -2.64 -2.81 1.61
CA GLY A 99 -3.33 -3.90 2.32
C GLY A 99 -2.40 -4.70 3.22
N GLN A 100 -1.18 -5.02 2.76
CA GLN A 100 -0.20 -5.77 3.53
C GLN A 100 0.27 -4.99 4.76
N ILE A 101 0.47 -3.67 4.66
CA ILE A 101 0.77 -2.83 5.82
C ILE A 101 -0.37 -2.92 6.85
N MET A 102 -1.61 -2.78 6.38
CA MET A 102 -2.79 -2.80 7.26
C MET A 102 -3.04 -4.16 7.93
N THR A 103 -2.58 -5.26 7.32
CA THR A 103 -2.68 -6.61 7.89
C THR A 103 -1.43 -7.05 8.67
N GLY A 104 -0.46 -6.15 8.86
CA GLY A 104 0.76 -6.40 9.63
C GLY A 104 1.80 -7.25 8.88
N GLY A 105 1.92 -7.05 7.57
CA GLY A 105 2.85 -7.77 6.69
C GLY A 105 2.37 -9.17 6.34
N LYS A 106 1.05 -9.40 6.30
CA LYS A 106 0.48 -10.69 5.88
C LYS A 106 0.07 -10.64 4.42
N PRO A 107 0.15 -11.76 3.67
CA PRO A 107 -0.40 -11.82 2.34
C PRO A 107 -1.87 -11.38 2.33
N VAL A 108 -2.24 -10.57 1.34
CA VAL A 108 -3.61 -10.13 1.14
C VAL A 108 -4.16 -10.94 -0.02
N GLU A 109 -5.21 -11.71 0.21
CA GLU A 109 -5.95 -12.37 -0.88
C GLU A 109 -6.35 -11.32 -1.92
N LYS A 110 -6.17 -11.64 -3.21
CA LYS A 110 -6.54 -10.77 -4.37
C LYS A 110 -7.82 -10.01 -4.02
N SER A 111 -7.66 -8.71 -3.83
CA SER A 111 -8.59 -7.96 -2.99
C SER A 111 -9.95 -7.83 -3.67
N LYS A 112 -10.99 -7.64 -2.86
CA LYS A 112 -12.34 -7.25 -3.28
C LYS A 112 -12.35 -6.06 -4.25
N PHE A 113 -11.27 -5.30 -4.38
CA PHE A 113 -11.09 -4.25 -5.39
C PHE A 113 -11.10 -4.81 -6.81
N GLN A 114 -10.41 -5.92 -7.10
CA GLN A 114 -10.42 -6.58 -8.42
C GLN A 114 -11.82 -7.13 -8.75
N ALA A 115 -12.48 -7.75 -7.75
CA ALA A 115 -13.87 -8.21 -7.87
C ALA A 115 -14.90 -7.06 -8.03
N SER A 116 -14.61 -5.86 -7.49
CA SER A 116 -15.43 -4.66 -7.65
C SER A 116 -15.15 -3.91 -8.95
N PHE A 117 -13.89 -3.89 -9.42
CA PHE A 117 -13.48 -3.29 -10.69
C PHE A 117 -13.97 -4.12 -11.87
N GLU A 118 -13.80 -5.45 -11.86
CA GLU A 118 -14.38 -6.36 -12.87
C GLU A 118 -15.92 -6.26 -12.94
N LYS A 119 -16.59 -6.06 -11.80
CA LYS A 119 -18.04 -5.81 -11.78
C LYS A 119 -18.42 -4.45 -12.36
N ALA A 120 -17.54 -3.46 -12.25
CA ALA A 120 -17.78 -2.11 -12.76
C ALA A 120 -17.46 -1.96 -14.25
N THR A 121 -16.53 -2.76 -14.79
CA THR A 121 -16.07 -2.69 -16.19
C THR A 121 -16.70 -3.71 -17.13
N LYS A 122 -17.48 -4.69 -16.64
CA LYS A 122 -18.32 -5.59 -17.46
C LYS A 122 -19.64 -4.94 -17.89
N LYS A 123 -19.60 -3.70 -18.39
CA LYS A 123 -20.72 -3.05 -19.07
C LYS A 123 -20.48 -3.03 -20.57
#